data_AF-A0A0G1RYY8-F1
#
_entry.id   AF-A0A0G1RYY8-F1
#
_cell.length_a   1.000
_cell.length_b   1.000
_cell.length_c   1.000
_cell.angle_alpha   90.00
_cell.angle_beta   90.00
_cell.angle_gamma   90.00
#
_symmetry.space_group_name_H-M   'P 1'
#
loop_
_entity.id
_entity.type
_entity.pdbx_description
1 polymer ?
#
loop_
_entity_poly.entity_id
_entity_poly.type
_entity_poly.pdbx_seq_one_letter_code
_entity_poly.pdbx_strand_id
1 'polypeptide(L)'
;MIKIMNMGKLCILVIFWFMFLGFWSSASAIVPPLSVPNNRIGVHILDPNEIFDAAKLVNSGGGDWGYVTIPIRSDDRDLAKWNQFMQAAGRLPLIPIIRLITYHSSGQWVAPTAYDLVDFANFLNG
;
A
#
# COMPACT_ATOMS: atom_id res chain seq x y z
N MET A 1 -20.82 -22.19 40.40
CA MET A 1 -21.69 -21.11 40.90
C MET A 1 -21.64 -19.97 39.88
N ILE A 2 -22.69 -19.79 39.07
CA ILE A 2 -22.74 -18.79 37.99
C ILE A 2 -23.12 -17.46 38.61
N LYS A 3 -22.23 -16.47 38.55
CA LYS A 3 -22.46 -15.13 39.11
C LYS A 3 -23.38 -14.37 38.16
N ILE A 4 -24.66 -14.27 38.49
CA ILE A 4 -25.69 -13.57 37.70
C ILE A 4 -25.28 -12.09 37.58
N MET A 5 -25.17 -11.62 36.34
CA MET A 5 -24.75 -10.26 36.04
C MET A 5 -25.86 -9.25 36.40
N ASN A 6 -25.50 -8.15 37.05
CA ASN A 6 -26.46 -7.13 37.49
C ASN A 6 -27.10 -6.44 36.27
N MET A 7 -28.41 -6.18 36.34
CA MET A 7 -29.23 -5.66 35.24
C MET A 7 -28.63 -4.42 34.58
N GLY A 8 -28.07 -3.50 35.36
CA GLY A 8 -27.43 -2.29 34.83
C GLY A 8 -26.17 -2.57 33.98
N LYS A 9 -25.38 -3.60 34.32
CA LYS A 9 -24.20 -4.00 33.54
C LYS A 9 -24.60 -4.68 32.23
N LEU A 10 -25.71 -5.42 32.25
CA LEU A 10 -26.29 -6.01 31.04
C LEU A 10 -26.78 -4.91 30.08
N CYS A 11 -27.45 -3.88 30.59
CA CYS A 11 -27.89 -2.73 29.78
C CYS A 11 -26.70 -2.00 29.14
N ILE A 12 -25.61 -1.78 29.88
CA ILE A 12 -24.40 -1.13 29.35
C ILE A 12 -23.77 -1.96 28.23
N LEU A 13 -23.67 -3.29 28.41
CA LEU A 13 -23.13 -4.19 27.38
C LEU A 13 -24.00 -4.21 26.11
N VAL A 14 -25.32 -4.17 26.26
CA VAL A 14 -26.25 -4.11 25.12
C VAL A 14 -26.12 -2.78 24.37
N ILE A 15 -26.02 -1.66 25.09
CA ILE A 15 -25.79 -0.34 24.47
C ILE A 15 -24.46 -0.30 23.74
N PHE A 16 -23.40 -0.85 24.35
CA PHE A 16 -22.08 -0.92 23.74
C PHE A 16 -22.10 -1.78 22.46
N TRP A 17 -22.79 -2.92 22.49
CA TRP A 17 -22.96 -3.75 21.29
C TRP A 17 -23.73 -3.01 20.19
N PHE A 18 -24.81 -2.31 20.52
CA PHE A 18 -25.56 -1.50 19.55
C PHE A 18 -24.73 -0.36 18.95
N MET A 19 -23.80 0.25 19.71
CA MET A 19 -22.88 1.25 19.15
C MET A 19 -21.93 0.67 18.09
N PHE A 20 -21.51 -0.60 18.21
CA PHE A 20 -20.65 -1.24 17.20
C PHE A 20 -21.40 -1.68 15.93
N LEU A 21 -22.73 -1.80 15.97
CA LEU A 21 -23.53 -2.17 14.79
C LEU A 21 -23.72 -1.00 13.81
N GLY A 22 -23.50 0.25 14.25
CA GLY A 22 -23.71 1.46 13.43
C GLY A 22 -22.50 1.95 12.61
N PHE A 23 -21.31 1.36 12.79
CA PHE A 23 -20.06 1.84 12.16
C PHE A 23 -19.52 0.94 11.05
N TRP A 24 -20.35 0.08 10.47
CA TRP A 24 -19.98 -0.66 9.26
C TRP A 24 -20.15 0.26 8.05
N SER A 25 -19.28 1.26 7.92
CA SER A 25 -19.17 1.99 6.66
C SER A 25 -18.65 1.01 5.62
N SER A 26 -19.51 0.64 4.67
CA SER A 26 -19.06 -0.07 3.47
C SER A 26 -18.09 0.84 2.73
N ALA A 27 -16.80 0.47 2.72
CA ALA A 27 -15.83 1.07 1.82
C ALA A 27 -16.14 0.58 0.40
N SER A 28 -17.10 1.23 -0.25
CA SER A 28 -17.44 0.96 -1.64
C SER A 28 -16.46 1.66 -2.55
N ALA A 29 -15.90 0.95 -3.52
CA ALA A 29 -15.27 1.57 -4.68
C ALA A 29 -16.38 2.29 -5.47
N ILE A 30 -16.55 3.59 -5.19
CA ILE A 30 -17.66 4.43 -5.67
C ILE A 30 -17.69 4.57 -7.20
N VAL A 31 -16.61 4.24 -7.90
CA VAL A 31 -16.54 4.27 -9.37
C VAL A 31 -15.83 3.03 -9.93
N PRO A 32 -16.27 2.50 -11.09
CA PRO A 32 -15.48 1.56 -11.87
C PRO A 32 -14.08 2.17 -12.15
N PRO A 33 -12.97 1.44 -11.92
CA PRO A 33 -11.63 1.97 -12.17
C PRO A 33 -11.38 2.31 -13.66
N LEU A 34 -12.22 1.78 -14.55
CA LEU A 34 -12.22 2.08 -15.99
C LEU A 34 -13.13 3.26 -16.38
N SER A 35 -13.98 3.76 -15.48
CA SER A 35 -14.95 4.84 -15.79
C SER A 35 -14.41 6.24 -15.50
N VAL A 36 -13.36 6.37 -14.68
CA VAL A 36 -12.64 7.63 -14.50
C VAL A 36 -11.43 7.66 -15.43
N PRO A 37 -11.12 8.78 -16.11
CA PRO A 37 -9.91 8.90 -16.90
C PRO A 37 -8.69 8.74 -15.98
N ASN A 38 -8.08 7.56 -15.99
CA ASN A 38 -6.81 7.35 -15.30
C ASN A 38 -5.67 7.83 -16.21
N ASN A 39 -4.66 8.47 -15.62
CA ASN A 39 -3.50 8.93 -16.35
C ASN A 39 -2.80 7.72 -17.01
N ARG A 40 -2.66 7.73 -18.33
CA ARG A 40 -2.01 6.61 -19.07
C ARG A 40 -0.50 6.76 -19.13
N ILE A 41 0.03 7.84 -18.58
CA ILE A 41 1.46 8.13 -18.54
C ILE A 41 2.03 7.60 -17.24
N GLY A 42 3.20 7.00 -17.36
CA GLY A 42 4.00 6.59 -16.21
C GLY A 42 5.47 6.75 -16.47
N VAL A 43 6.25 6.67 -15.40
CA VAL A 43 7.71 6.73 -15.44
C VAL A 43 8.30 5.63 -14.57
N HIS A 44 9.46 5.12 -14.98
CA HIS A 44 10.22 4.16 -14.20
C HIS A 44 11.35 4.91 -13.47
N ILE A 45 11.39 4.78 -12.14
CA ILE A 45 12.44 5.35 -11.28
C ILE A 45 13.29 4.23 -10.68
N LEU A 46 14.47 4.56 -10.18
CA LEU A 46 15.42 3.60 -9.60
C LEU A 46 15.63 3.83 -8.10
N ASP A 47 15.31 5.02 -7.60
CA ASP A 47 15.43 5.40 -6.20
C ASP A 47 14.12 6.03 -5.68
N PRO A 48 13.65 5.66 -4.47
CA PRO A 48 12.44 6.24 -3.87
C PRO A 48 12.44 7.77 -3.77
N ASN A 49 13.59 8.42 -3.68
CA ASN A 49 13.70 9.87 -3.58
C ASN A 49 13.33 10.60 -4.88
N GLU A 50 13.33 9.90 -6.02
CA GLU A 50 12.97 10.45 -7.34
C GLU A 50 11.44 10.66 -7.48
N ILE A 51 10.64 10.24 -6.49
CA ILE A 51 9.18 10.26 -6.56
C ILE A 51 8.59 11.67 -6.80
N PHE A 52 9.24 12.72 -6.30
CA PHE A 52 8.78 14.10 -6.49
C PHE A 52 8.94 14.56 -7.94
N ASP A 53 10.04 14.17 -8.60
CA ASP A 53 10.29 14.52 -9.99
C ASP A 53 9.46 13.63 -10.92
N ALA A 54 9.24 12.36 -10.54
CA ALA A 54 8.28 11.49 -11.20
C ALA A 54 6.89 12.11 -11.25
N ALA A 55 6.37 12.61 -10.12
CA ALA A 55 5.07 13.27 -10.03
C ALA A 55 4.95 14.47 -10.97
N LYS A 56 5.96 15.35 -10.98
CA LYS A 56 6.00 16.51 -11.88
C LYS A 56 5.90 16.09 -13.35
N LEU A 57 6.63 15.04 -13.73
CA LEU A 57 6.66 14.58 -15.12
C LEU A 57 5.31 13.99 -15.55
N VAL A 58 4.81 13.00 -14.79
CA VAL A 58 3.61 12.24 -15.19
C VAL A 58 2.33 13.05 -15.08
N ASN A 59 2.24 14.00 -14.15
CA ASN A 59 1.04 14.83 -13.93
C ASN A 59 1.15 16.23 -14.59
N SER A 60 2.20 16.50 -15.38
CA SER A 60 2.41 17.80 -16.05
C SER A 60 1.31 18.22 -17.03
N GLY A 61 0.62 17.25 -17.64
CA GLY A 61 -0.43 17.48 -18.66
C GLY A 61 -1.82 17.79 -18.10
N GLY A 62 -1.95 18.12 -16.82
CA GLY A 62 -3.24 18.31 -16.15
C GLY A 62 -3.99 17.01 -15.81
N GLY A 63 -3.32 15.87 -15.98
CA GLY A 63 -3.77 14.57 -15.47
C GLY A 63 -3.37 14.39 -14.01
N ASP A 64 -4.07 13.49 -13.33
CA ASP A 64 -3.81 13.12 -11.93
C ASP A 64 -3.75 11.59 -11.82
N TRP A 65 -3.09 11.05 -10.79
CA TRP A 65 -2.87 9.61 -10.61
C TRP A 65 -1.97 8.94 -11.67
N GLY A 66 -0.87 9.59 -12.06
CA GLY A 66 0.16 8.98 -12.92
C GLY A 66 0.81 7.73 -12.32
N TYR A 67 1.32 6.85 -13.17
CA TYR A 67 1.97 5.62 -12.73
C TYR A 67 3.45 5.82 -12.45
N VAL A 68 3.95 5.23 -11.36
CA VAL A 68 5.38 5.17 -11.07
C VAL A 68 5.81 3.72 -10.88
N THR A 69 6.71 3.24 -11.72
CA THR A 69 7.30 1.90 -11.55
C THR A 69 8.63 2.01 -10.83
N ILE A 70 8.83 1.21 -9.79
CA ILE A 70 10.09 1.19 -9.04
C ILE A 70 10.48 -0.26 -8.70
N PRO A 71 11.74 -0.66 -8.89
CA PRO A 71 12.20 -1.97 -8.47
C PRO A 71 12.50 -2.00 -6.97
N ILE A 72 12.09 -3.09 -6.31
CA ILE A 72 12.53 -3.45 -4.95
C ILE A 72 13.39 -4.71 -5.02
N ARG A 73 14.58 -4.66 -4.44
CA ARG A 73 15.49 -5.82 -4.42
C ARG A 73 15.16 -6.76 -3.28
N SER A 74 15.38 -8.05 -3.52
CA SER A 74 15.18 -9.07 -2.49
C SER A 74 16.23 -9.01 -1.36
N ASP A 75 17.23 -8.14 -1.40
CA ASP A 75 18.12 -7.84 -0.27
C ASP A 75 17.82 -6.50 0.43
N ASP A 76 16.87 -5.73 -0.10
CA ASP A 76 16.48 -4.44 0.45
C ASP A 76 15.33 -4.61 1.45
N ARG A 77 15.63 -4.37 2.73
CA ARG A 77 14.71 -4.62 3.86
C ARG A 77 14.44 -3.36 4.70
N ASP A 78 14.67 -2.19 4.12
CA ASP A 78 14.42 -0.92 4.80
C ASP A 78 12.92 -0.58 4.79
N LEU A 79 12.19 -1.07 5.79
CA LEU A 79 10.76 -0.84 5.94
C LEU A 79 10.42 0.66 6.06
N ALA A 80 11.26 1.45 6.72
CA ALA A 80 11.02 2.88 6.91
C ALA A 80 11.06 3.63 5.57
N LYS A 81 12.07 3.35 4.76
CA LYS A 81 12.20 3.90 3.39
C LYS A 81 11.00 3.56 2.52
N TRP A 82 10.59 2.30 2.50
CA TRP A 82 9.47 1.86 1.65
C TRP A 82 8.12 2.39 2.16
N ASN A 83 7.92 2.50 3.47
CA ASN A 83 6.74 3.15 4.03
C ASN A 83 6.68 4.64 3.69
N GLN A 84 7.82 5.35 3.72
CA GLN A 84 7.87 6.75 3.31
C GLN A 84 7.55 6.91 1.82
N PHE A 85 8.08 6.03 0.96
CA PHE A 85 7.77 6.01 -0.47
C PHE A 85 6.27 5.83 -0.74
N MET A 86 5.63 4.83 -0.11
CA MET A 86 4.21 4.55 -0.31
C MET A 86 3.32 5.71 0.19
N GLN A 87 3.68 6.31 1.33
CA GLN A 87 2.98 7.50 1.82
C GLN A 87 3.14 8.70 0.89
N ALA A 88 4.35 8.90 0.34
CA ALA A 88 4.61 9.97 -0.62
C ALA A 88 3.83 9.75 -1.92
N ALA A 89 3.72 8.51 -2.41
CA ALA A 89 2.93 8.19 -3.60
C ALA A 89 1.45 8.59 -3.44
N GLY A 90 0.86 8.32 -2.27
CA GLY A 90 -0.51 8.75 -1.96
C GLY A 90 -0.68 10.27 -1.85
N ARG A 91 0.35 11.00 -1.40
CA ARG A 91 0.33 12.47 -1.31
C ARG A 91 0.57 13.16 -2.65
N LEU A 92 1.28 12.51 -3.57
CA LEU A 92 1.71 13.03 -4.88
C LEU A 92 0.81 12.57 -6.04
N PRO A 93 -0.44 12.20 -5.74
CA PRO A 93 -1.29 11.29 -6.52
C PRO A 93 -0.54 10.48 -7.59
N LEU A 94 0.17 9.48 -7.11
CA LEU A 94 0.86 8.49 -7.93
C LEU A 94 0.34 7.09 -7.61
N ILE A 95 0.27 6.24 -8.64
CA ILE A 95 -0.03 4.82 -8.51
C ILE A 95 1.31 4.06 -8.59
N PRO A 96 1.84 3.55 -7.46
CA PRO A 96 3.09 2.80 -7.45
C PRO A 96 2.89 1.38 -8.02
N ILE A 97 3.76 0.99 -8.95
CA ILE A 97 3.92 -0.37 -9.44
C ILE A 97 5.26 -0.89 -8.90
N ILE A 98 5.20 -1.78 -7.93
CA ILE A 98 6.39 -2.36 -7.31
C ILE A 98 6.87 -3.55 -8.14
N ARG A 99 8.09 -3.45 -8.67
CA ARG A 99 8.72 -4.52 -9.44
C ARG A 99 9.66 -5.31 -8.53
N LEU A 100 9.27 -6.54 -8.21
CA LEU A 100 10.12 -7.45 -7.42
C LEU A 100 11.30 -7.89 -8.26
N ILE A 101 12.52 -7.67 -7.78
CA ILE A 101 13.75 -8.12 -8.42
C ILE A 101 14.65 -8.83 -7.42
N THR A 102 15.56 -9.66 -7.92
CA THR A 102 16.62 -10.25 -7.09
C THR A 102 17.66 -9.18 -6.74
N TYR A 103 18.80 -9.58 -6.19
CA TYR A 103 19.86 -8.68 -5.80
C TYR A 103 21.13 -8.96 -6.61
N HIS A 104 22.00 -7.95 -6.65
CA HIS A 104 23.26 -8.04 -7.34
C HIS A 104 24.35 -8.50 -6.36
N SER A 105 25.06 -9.57 -6.71
CA SER A 105 26.15 -10.11 -5.90
C SER A 105 27.28 -10.60 -6.81
N SER A 106 28.53 -10.30 -6.45
CA SER A 106 29.72 -10.75 -7.18
C SER A 106 29.71 -10.44 -8.69
N GLY A 107 29.17 -9.27 -9.06
CA GLY A 107 29.15 -8.81 -10.46
C GLY A 107 28.04 -9.43 -11.32
N GLN A 108 27.09 -10.16 -10.74
CA GLN A 108 25.97 -10.77 -11.45
C GLN A 108 24.66 -10.60 -10.66
N TRP A 109 23.53 -10.72 -11.34
CA TRP A 109 22.24 -10.87 -10.67
C TRP A 109 22.11 -12.29 -10.13
N VAL A 110 21.74 -12.40 -8.86
CA VAL A 110 21.47 -13.70 -8.25
C VAL A 110 20.16 -14.25 -8.83
N ALA A 111 20.13 -15.54 -9.16
CA ALA A 111 18.93 -16.21 -9.64
C ALA A 111 17.88 -16.29 -8.52
N PRO A 112 16.58 -16.06 -8.81
CA PRO A 112 15.54 -16.10 -7.80
C PRO A 112 15.30 -17.54 -7.30
N THR A 113 14.85 -17.63 -6.06
CA THR A 113 14.42 -18.87 -5.40
C THR A 113 12.95 -18.77 -5.00
N ALA A 114 12.34 -19.91 -4.63
CA ALA A 114 10.97 -19.90 -4.11
C ALA A 114 10.85 -19.11 -2.78
N TYR A 115 11.94 -18.97 -2.01
CA TYR A 115 11.96 -18.24 -0.75
C TYR A 115 11.84 -16.73 -0.95
N ASP A 116 12.35 -16.18 -2.07
CA ASP A 116 12.24 -14.75 -2.36
C ASP A 116 10.77 -14.28 -2.38
N LEU A 117 9.85 -15.12 -2.86
CA LEU A 117 8.41 -14.80 -2.88
C LEU A 117 7.83 -14.70 -1.47
N VAL A 118 8.20 -15.64 -0.59
CA VAL A 118 7.76 -15.66 0.80
C VAL A 118 8.33 -14.47 1.55
N ASP A 119 9.59 -14.15 1.33
CA ASP A 119 10.26 -13.01 1.94
C ASP A 119 9.64 -11.69 1.49
N PHE A 120 9.32 -11.53 0.21
CA PHE A 120 8.60 -10.35 -0.27
C PHE A 120 7.20 -10.25 0.33
N ALA A 121 6.46 -11.36 0.43
CA ALA A 121 5.14 -11.37 1.05
C ALA A 121 5.21 -10.93 2.52
N ASN A 122 6.17 -11.46 3.27
CA ASN A 122 6.39 -11.09 4.67
C ASN A 122 6.80 -9.62 4.82
N PHE A 123 7.71 -9.13 3.98
CA PHE A 123 8.16 -7.74 4.03
C PHE A 123 7.03 -6.74 3.69
N LEU A 124 6.24 -7.03 2.66
CA LEU A 124 5.17 -6.13 2.18
C LEU A 124 3.90 -6.19 3.05
N ASN A 125 3.72 -7.24 3.85
CA ASN A 125 2.61 -7.33 4.80
C ASN A 125 2.74 -6.33 5.96
N GLY A 126 3.96 -5.89 6.27
CA GLY A 126 4.27 -5.15 7.50
C GLY A 126 4.16 -6.01 8.75
#